data_AF-A0A6A6NMK2-F1
#
_entry.id   AF-A0A6A6NMK2-F1
#
_cell.length_a   1.000
_cell.length_b   1.000
_cell.length_c   1.000
_cell.angle_alpha   90.00
_cell.angle_beta   90.00
_cell.angle_gamma   90.00
#
_symmetry.space_group_name_H-M   'P 1'
#
loop_
_entity.id
_entity.type
_entity.pdbx_description
1 polymer ?
#
loop_
_entity_poly.entity_id
_entity_poly.type
_entity_poly.pdbx_seq_one_letter_code
_entity_poly.pdbx_strand_id
1 'polypeptide(L)'
;MLLEMGILFHSVFIGLALSVETGSAFVVLLIAIIFHQTFEGLALGSRIASLDWSSSPSYHPYIMSLFYGLTTPVGQAAGLATHTLYSPTSTVGLLMVGITNAVSSGLLTFAALVELLAADFLSPESWEQLRGRTRWVACGLVGLGAMAMSLVGAWA
;
A
#
# COMPACT_ATOMS: atom_id res chain seq x y z
N MET A 1 0.15 -9.50 9.84
CA MET A 1 -1.30 -9.48 9.59
C MET A 1 -1.87 -8.06 9.58
N LEU A 2 -1.42 -7.15 10.47
CA LEU A 2 -1.93 -5.77 10.48
C LEU A 2 -1.49 -4.99 9.23
N LEU A 3 -0.22 -5.11 8.83
CA LEU A 3 0.33 -4.59 7.57
C LEU A 3 -0.49 -5.02 6.34
N GLU A 4 -0.76 -6.31 6.19
CA GLU A 4 -1.47 -6.85 5.04
C GLU A 4 -2.93 -6.36 5.01
N MET A 5 -3.59 -6.31 6.17
CA MET A 5 -4.95 -5.75 6.27
C MET A 5 -4.97 -4.24 5.99
N GLY A 6 -3.96 -3.49 6.44
CA GLY A 6 -3.83 -2.06 6.17
C GLY A 6 -3.63 -1.75 4.69
N ILE A 7 -2.78 -2.53 4.01
CA ILE A 7 -2.55 -2.42 2.57
C ILE A 7 -3.83 -2.77 1.79
N LEU A 8 -4.46 -3.91 2.09
CA LEU A 8 -5.72 -4.31 1.44
C LEU A 8 -6.82 -3.25 1.65
N PHE A 9 -6.97 -2.74 2.87
CA PHE A 9 -7.96 -1.70 3.16
C PHE A 9 -7.73 -0.44 2.31
N HIS A 10 -6.49 0.04 2.22
CA HIS A 10 -6.17 1.24 1.45
C HIS A 10 -6.39 1.06 -0.06
N SER A 11 -5.97 -0.08 -0.61
CA SER A 11 -6.07 -0.37 -2.05
C SER A 11 -7.52 -0.34 -2.57
N VAL A 12 -8.52 -0.65 -1.72
CA VAL A 12 -9.94 -0.51 -2.09
C VAL A 12 -10.28 0.96 -2.38
N PHE A 13 -9.86 1.88 -1.51
CA PHE A 13 -10.15 3.31 -1.67
C PHE A 13 -9.42 3.92 -2.86
N ILE A 14 -8.21 3.46 -3.15
CA ILE A 14 -7.49 3.81 -4.38
C ILE A 14 -8.32 3.40 -5.61
N GLY A 15 -8.85 2.17 -5.62
CA GLY A 15 -9.72 1.70 -6.70
C GLY A 15 -11.00 2.53 -6.85
N LEU A 16 -11.62 2.89 -5.74
CA LEU A 16 -12.81 3.76 -5.71
C LEU A 16 -12.49 5.15 -6.30
N ALA A 17 -11.41 5.79 -5.86
CA ALA A 17 -11.00 7.11 -6.35
C ALA A 17 -10.71 7.10 -7.85
N LEU A 18 -10.00 6.08 -8.34
CA LEU A 18 -9.70 5.95 -9.76
C LEU A 18 -10.95 5.75 -10.64
N SER A 19 -12.01 5.14 -10.10
CA SER A 19 -13.23 4.85 -10.87
C SER A 19 -14.14 6.06 -11.14
N VAL A 20 -14.00 7.11 -10.33
CA VAL A 20 -14.82 8.33 -10.45
C VAL A 20 -14.14 9.42 -11.26
N GLU A 21 -12.84 9.25 -11.55
CA GLU A 21 -12.04 10.22 -12.28
C GLU A 21 -12.24 10.09 -13.81
N THR A 22 -12.25 11.21 -14.53
CA THR A 22 -12.51 11.22 -15.98
C THR A 22 -11.55 12.13 -16.76
N GLY A 23 -11.48 11.94 -18.08
CA GLY A 23 -10.67 12.79 -18.95
C GLY A 23 -9.15 12.63 -18.74
N SER A 24 -8.41 13.73 -18.84
CA SER A 24 -6.94 13.71 -18.70
C SER A 24 -6.47 13.39 -17.28
N ALA A 25 -7.26 13.78 -16.27
CA ALA A 25 -6.97 13.49 -14.87
C ALA A 25 -6.97 11.98 -14.60
N PHE A 26 -7.90 11.24 -15.22
CA PHE A 26 -7.94 9.77 -15.13
C PHE A 26 -6.65 9.13 -15.62
N VAL A 27 -6.13 9.58 -16.77
CA VAL A 27 -4.90 9.01 -17.35
C VAL A 27 -3.69 9.27 -16.45
N VAL A 28 -3.57 10.49 -15.91
CA VAL A 28 -2.50 10.86 -14.97
C VAL A 28 -2.58 10.01 -13.70
N LEU A 29 -3.76 9.94 -13.08
CA LEU A 29 -4.02 9.16 -11.88
C LEU A 29 -3.77 7.67 -12.11
N LEU A 30 -4.21 7.12 -13.24
CA LEU A 30 -3.99 5.72 -13.59
C LEU A 30 -2.49 5.40 -13.67
N ILE A 31 -1.70 6.25 -14.34
CA ILE A 31 -0.25 6.05 -14.44
C ILE A 31 0.38 6.11 -13.05
N ALA A 32 0.02 7.11 -12.23
CA ALA A 32 0.55 7.24 -10.88
C ALA A 32 0.21 6.02 -10.01
N ILE A 33 -1.03 5.55 -10.05
CA ILE A 33 -1.49 4.38 -9.29
C ILE A 33 -0.85 3.07 -9.78
N ILE A 34 -0.56 2.92 -11.07
CA ILE A 34 0.20 1.75 -11.56
C ILE A 34 1.56 1.68 -10.88
N PHE A 35 2.30 2.78 -10.83
CA PHE A 35 3.59 2.81 -10.14
C PHE A 35 3.44 2.62 -8.63
N HIS A 36 2.47 3.28 -8.00
CA HIS A 36 2.19 3.18 -6.58
C HIS A 36 1.90 1.73 -6.16
N GLN A 37 0.94 1.09 -6.81
CA GLN A 37 0.54 -0.29 -6.53
C GLN A 37 1.60 -1.31 -6.93
N THR A 38 2.48 -0.98 -7.88
CA THR A 38 3.65 -1.83 -8.16
C THR A 38 4.63 -1.80 -6.99
N PHE A 39 4.95 -0.62 -6.44
CA PHE A 39 5.87 -0.50 -5.31
C PHE A 39 5.30 -1.08 -4.01
N GLU A 40 4.03 -0.83 -3.71
CA GLU A 40 3.33 -1.47 -2.58
C GLU A 40 3.30 -3.01 -2.74
N GLY A 41 3.08 -3.51 -3.97
CA GLY A 41 3.02 -4.93 -4.26
C GLY A 41 4.37 -5.62 -4.14
N LEU A 42 5.46 -4.95 -4.56
CA LEU A 42 6.83 -5.42 -4.35
C LEU A 42 7.18 -5.47 -2.86
N ALA A 43 6.80 -4.45 -2.09
CA ALA A 43 7.02 -4.42 -0.66
C ALA A 43 6.28 -5.57 0.05
N LEU A 44 4.98 -5.74 -0.22
CA LEU A 44 4.19 -6.85 0.32
C LEU A 44 4.73 -8.21 -0.12
N GLY A 45 5.06 -8.37 -1.40
CA GLY A 45 5.62 -9.61 -1.96
C GLY A 45 6.94 -10.01 -1.30
N SER A 46 7.82 -9.04 -1.03
CA SER A 46 9.07 -9.28 -0.31
C SER A 46 8.83 -9.79 1.13
N ARG A 47 7.78 -9.28 1.81
CA ARG A 47 7.40 -9.73 3.15
C ARG A 47 6.81 -11.12 3.13
N ILE A 48 5.88 -11.38 2.22
CA ILE A 48 5.28 -12.70 2.02
C ILE A 48 6.39 -13.74 1.74
N ALA A 49 7.39 -13.39 0.93
CA ALA A 49 8.52 -14.27 0.61
C ALA A 49 9.44 -14.55 1.82
N SER A 50 9.50 -13.64 2.79
CA SER A 50 10.32 -13.78 4.01
C SER A 50 9.65 -14.58 5.13
N LEU A 51 8.36 -14.92 4.99
CA LEU A 51 7.64 -15.74 5.98
C LEU A 51 8.03 -17.21 5.84
N ASP A 52 8.24 -17.88 6.98
CA ASP A 52 8.47 -19.32 7.01
C ASP A 52 7.15 -20.09 6.79
N TRP A 53 7.02 -20.69 5.62
CA TRP A 53 5.88 -21.54 5.26
C TRP A 53 6.16 -22.98 5.68
N SER A 54 6.03 -23.28 6.98
CA SER A 54 6.40 -24.58 7.57
C SER A 54 5.63 -25.80 7.04
N SER A 55 4.64 -25.60 6.15
CA SER A 55 3.83 -26.64 5.54
C SER A 55 4.06 -26.74 4.02
N SER A 56 4.50 -27.90 3.55
CA SER A 56 4.62 -28.24 2.12
C SER A 56 3.25 -28.56 1.48
N PRO A 57 2.99 -28.23 0.21
CA PRO A 57 3.20 -26.92 -0.40
C PRO A 57 2.12 -25.93 0.10
N SER A 58 2.54 -24.74 0.52
CA SER A 58 1.63 -23.69 0.97
C SER A 58 1.17 -22.84 -0.22
N TYR A 59 -0.13 -22.86 -0.53
CA TYR A 59 -0.74 -21.95 -1.51
C TYR A 59 -0.95 -20.52 -0.97
N HIS A 60 -0.75 -20.30 0.33
CA HIS A 60 -0.96 -19.01 1.00
C HIS A 60 -0.25 -17.82 0.34
N PRO A 61 1.05 -17.85 -0.04
CA PRO A 61 1.70 -16.70 -0.66
C PRO A 61 1.03 -16.28 -1.98
N TYR A 62 0.56 -17.25 -2.77
CA TYR A 62 -0.16 -17.00 -4.02
C TYR A 62 -1.55 -16.42 -3.77
N ILE A 63 -2.28 -16.95 -2.78
CA ILE A 63 -3.61 -16.46 -2.39
C ILE A 63 -3.51 -15.03 -1.87
N MET A 64 -2.52 -14.71 -1.03
CA MET A 64 -2.30 -13.35 -0.52
C MET A 64 -1.95 -12.37 -1.64
N SER A 65 -1.10 -12.79 -2.59
CA SER A 65 -0.75 -11.99 -3.76
C SER A 65 -1.96 -11.76 -4.67
N LEU A 66 -2.81 -12.77 -4.84
CA LEU A 66 -4.05 -12.69 -5.62
C LEU A 66 -5.05 -11.72 -4.96
N PHE A 67 -5.25 -11.82 -3.65
CA PHE A 67 -6.12 -10.89 -2.92
C PHE A 67 -5.64 -9.46 -3.07
N TYR A 68 -4.33 -9.20 -2.87
CA TYR A 68 -3.75 -7.88 -3.12
C TYR A 68 -4.07 -7.36 -4.54
N GLY A 69 -3.79 -8.15 -5.57
CA GLY A 69 -4.03 -7.77 -6.96
C GLY A 69 -5.51 -7.54 -7.32
N LEU A 70 -6.44 -8.21 -6.64
CA LEU A 70 -7.89 -8.04 -6.83
C LEU A 70 -8.47 -6.83 -6.11
N THR A 71 -7.77 -6.29 -5.12
CA THR A 71 -8.36 -5.30 -4.20
C THR A 71 -8.68 -3.98 -4.91
N THR A 72 -7.75 -3.49 -5.74
CA THR A 72 -7.95 -2.27 -6.52
C THR A 72 -9.03 -2.44 -7.60
N PRO A 73 -9.06 -3.52 -8.42
CA PRO A 73 -10.17 -3.80 -9.33
C PRO A 73 -11.54 -3.92 -8.64
N VAL A 74 -11.60 -4.53 -7.45
CA VAL A 74 -12.85 -4.60 -6.66
C VAL A 74 -13.29 -3.20 -6.22
N GLY A 75 -12.35 -2.37 -5.77
CA GLY A 75 -12.62 -0.95 -5.48
C GLY A 75 -13.15 -0.20 -6.70
N GLN A 76 -12.55 -0.42 -7.87
CA GLN A 76 -13.03 0.19 -9.12
C GLN A 76 -14.45 -0.26 -9.49
N ALA A 77 -14.72 -1.57 -9.40
CA ALA A 77 -16.04 -2.13 -9.69
C ALA A 77 -17.10 -1.56 -8.74
N ALA A 78 -16.78 -1.44 -7.44
CA ALA A 78 -17.67 -0.84 -6.45
C ALA A 78 -17.93 0.65 -6.74
N GLY A 79 -16.91 1.40 -7.12
CA GLY A 79 -17.05 2.81 -7.43
C GLY A 79 -17.85 3.05 -8.72
N LEU A 80 -17.65 2.23 -9.75
CA LEU A 80 -18.51 2.22 -10.94
C LEU A 80 -19.95 1.79 -10.61
N ALA A 81 -20.17 0.83 -9.72
CA ALA A 81 -21.52 0.42 -9.32
C ALA A 81 -22.25 1.51 -8.53
N THR A 82 -21.51 2.34 -7.78
CA THR A 82 -22.06 3.37 -6.90
C THR A 82 -22.01 4.78 -7.49
N HIS A 83 -21.44 4.97 -8.68
CA HIS A 83 -21.24 6.30 -9.28
C HIS A 83 -22.54 7.09 -9.51
N THR A 84 -23.68 6.43 -9.61
CA THR A 84 -25.01 7.06 -9.73
C THR A 84 -25.74 7.25 -8.40
N LEU A 85 -25.28 6.58 -7.33
CA LEU A 85 -25.95 6.52 -6.03
C LEU A 85 -25.40 7.55 -5.04
N TYR A 86 -24.22 8.10 -5.29
CA TYR A 86 -23.53 9.02 -4.39
C TYR A 86 -22.84 10.13 -5.20
N SER A 87 -22.93 11.38 -4.73
CA SER A 87 -22.19 12.50 -5.29
C SER A 87 -20.85 12.65 -4.55
N PRO A 88 -19.70 12.40 -5.21
CA PRO A 88 -18.35 12.50 -4.62
C PRO A 88 -18.08 13.83 -3.91
N THR A 89 -18.73 14.89 -4.38
CA THR A 89 -18.57 16.26 -3.89
C THR A 89 -19.52 16.62 -2.74
N SER A 90 -20.35 15.69 -2.27
CA SER A 90 -21.23 15.95 -1.13
C SER A 90 -20.48 15.92 0.20
N THR A 91 -20.95 16.68 1.19
CA THR A 91 -20.34 16.75 2.52
C THR A 91 -20.17 15.38 3.16
N VAL A 92 -21.16 14.49 3.00
CA VAL A 92 -21.16 13.17 3.65
C VAL A 92 -20.02 12.29 3.16
N GLY A 93 -19.75 12.24 1.86
CA GLY A 93 -18.64 11.38 1.43
C GLY A 93 -17.31 12.10 1.23
N LEU A 94 -17.25 13.43 1.23
CA LEU A 94 -16.00 14.11 1.59
C LEU A 94 -15.58 13.72 3.02
N LEU A 95 -16.53 13.66 3.96
CA LEU A 95 -16.28 13.16 5.32
C LEU A 95 -15.92 11.68 5.33
N MET A 96 -16.65 10.81 4.60
CA MET A 96 -16.28 9.39 4.54
C MET A 96 -14.87 9.19 3.98
N VAL A 97 -14.55 9.79 2.84
CA VAL A 97 -13.21 9.70 2.21
C VAL A 97 -12.14 10.23 3.17
N GLY A 98 -12.38 11.37 3.81
CA GLY A 98 -11.43 11.94 4.78
C GLY A 98 -11.18 11.03 5.98
N ILE A 99 -12.24 10.46 6.57
CA ILE A 99 -12.15 9.54 7.71
C ILE A 99 -11.45 8.24 7.30
N THR A 100 -11.84 7.64 6.17
CA THR A 100 -11.24 6.39 5.70
C THR A 100 -9.77 6.58 5.35
N ASN A 101 -9.41 7.71 4.73
CA ASN A 101 -8.01 8.05 4.45
C ASN A 101 -7.21 8.28 5.74
N ALA A 102 -7.77 8.95 6.74
CA ALA A 102 -7.10 9.16 8.03
C ALA A 102 -6.82 7.83 8.76
N VAL A 103 -7.82 6.94 8.82
CA VAL A 103 -7.67 5.60 9.40
C VAL A 103 -6.62 4.80 8.63
N SER A 104 -6.70 4.80 7.30
CA SER A 104 -5.76 4.10 6.42
C SER A 104 -4.32 4.60 6.61
N SER A 105 -4.13 5.93 6.59
CA SER A 105 -2.82 6.56 6.81
C SER A 105 -2.26 6.22 8.18
N GLY A 106 -3.09 6.18 9.23
CA GLY A 106 -2.66 5.80 10.58
C GLY A 106 -2.17 4.36 10.64
N LEU A 107 -2.93 3.42 10.07
CA LEU A 107 -2.58 2.00 10.01
C LEU A 107 -1.30 1.76 9.21
N LEU A 108 -1.17 2.37 8.02
CA LEU A 108 0.02 2.23 7.18
C LEU A 108 1.26 2.88 7.80
N THR A 109 1.10 4.01 8.50
CA THR A 109 2.21 4.64 9.24
C THR A 109 2.68 3.75 10.38
N PHE A 110 1.76 3.15 11.13
CA PHE A 110 2.10 2.19 12.18
C PHE A 110 2.81 0.96 11.59
N ALA A 111 2.27 0.37 10.53
CA ALA A 111 2.88 -0.78 9.86
C ALA A 111 4.29 -0.45 9.34
N ALA A 112 4.47 0.70 8.70
CA ALA A 112 5.77 1.13 8.18
C ALA A 112 6.81 1.37 9.29
N LEU A 113 6.44 2.07 10.37
CA LEU A 113 7.38 2.44 11.42
C LEU A 113 7.65 1.30 12.40
N VAL A 114 6.60 0.63 12.85
CA VAL A 114 6.65 -0.35 13.94
C VAL A 114 6.82 -1.77 13.42
N GLU A 115 6.06 -2.16 12.41
CA GLU A 115 6.10 -3.56 11.92
C GLU A 115 7.25 -3.79 10.91
N LEU A 116 7.63 -2.78 10.11
CA LEU A 116 8.72 -2.89 9.15
C LEU A 116 10.02 -2.31 9.69
N LEU A 117 10.08 -0.99 9.89
CA LEU A 117 11.36 -0.31 10.14
C LEU A 117 11.98 -0.72 11.48
N ALA A 118 11.19 -0.80 12.55
CA ALA A 118 11.69 -1.25 13.84
C ALA A 118 12.13 -2.72 13.79
N ALA A 119 11.38 -3.60 13.12
CA ALA A 119 11.76 -5.00 12.98
C ALA A 119 13.07 -5.18 12.18
N ASP A 120 13.27 -4.40 11.12
CA ASP A 120 14.45 -4.52 10.24
C ASP A 120 15.70 -3.82 10.79
N PHE A 121 15.57 -2.72 11.55
CA PHE A 121 16.70 -1.90 11.99
C PHE A 121 16.99 -1.96 13.49
N LEU A 122 16.01 -2.34 14.32
CA LEU A 122 16.14 -2.32 15.77
C LEU A 122 16.17 -3.73 16.40
N SER A 123 15.98 -4.78 15.60
CA SER A 123 16.11 -6.17 16.07
C SER A 123 17.55 -6.54 16.43
N PRO A 124 17.77 -7.44 17.41
CA PRO A 124 19.10 -7.93 17.77
C PRO A 124 19.91 -8.44 16.57
N GLU A 125 19.26 -9.18 15.67
CA GLU A 125 19.84 -9.74 14.46
C GLU A 125 20.32 -8.64 13.50
N SER A 126 19.54 -7.55 13.41
CA SER A 126 19.91 -6.36 12.63
C SER A 126 21.17 -5.68 13.15
N TRP A 127 21.38 -5.62 14.47
CA TRP A 127 22.61 -5.03 15.04
C TRP A 127 23.86 -5.87 14.77
N GLU A 128 23.70 -7.15 14.46
CA GLU A 128 24.80 -8.01 14.01
C GLU A 128 25.07 -7.88 12.52
N GLN A 129 24.01 -7.84 11.69
CA GLN A 129 24.10 -7.83 10.22
C GLN A 129 24.33 -6.42 9.64
N LEU A 130 23.61 -5.40 10.11
CA LEU A 130 23.66 -4.02 9.64
C LEU A 130 24.63 -3.19 10.50
N ARG A 131 25.93 -3.31 10.24
CA ARG A 131 27.00 -2.54 10.91
C ARG A 131 27.68 -1.52 9.98
N GLY A 132 28.09 -0.39 10.56
CA GLY A 132 28.89 0.63 9.89
C GLY A 132 28.26 1.13 8.58
N ARG A 133 28.98 0.93 7.46
CA ARG A 133 28.56 1.42 6.13
C ARG A 133 27.25 0.80 5.65
N THR A 134 27.01 -0.48 5.93
CA THR A 134 25.81 -1.19 5.45
C THR A 134 24.53 -0.60 6.04
N ARG A 135 24.57 -0.18 7.31
CA ARG A 135 23.43 0.46 7.97
C ARG A 135 23.08 1.82 7.35
N TRP A 136 24.09 2.64 7.06
CA TRP A 136 23.89 3.92 6.37
C TRP A 136 23.33 3.74 4.96
N VAL A 137 23.82 2.76 4.21
CA VAL A 137 23.28 2.42 2.89
C VAL A 137 21.83 1.97 2.99
N ALA A 138 21.49 1.10 3.96
CA ALA A 138 20.12 0.64 4.19
C ALA A 138 19.18 1.80 4.55
N CYS A 139 19.58 2.71 5.45
CA CYS A 139 18.81 3.92 5.75
C CYS A 139 18.64 4.82 4.51
N GLY A 140 19.69 4.96 3.70
CA GLY A 140 19.64 5.71 2.44
C GLY A 140 18.64 5.11 1.45
N LEU A 141 18.60 3.77 1.32
CA LEU A 141 17.65 3.07 0.47
C LEU A 141 16.19 3.25 0.94
N VAL A 142 15.94 3.18 2.25
CA VAL A 142 14.62 3.47 2.83
C VAL A 142 14.19 4.91 2.50
N GLY A 143 15.10 5.89 2.68
CA GLY A 143 14.82 7.28 2.35
C GLY A 143 14.55 7.50 0.85
N LEU A 144 15.32 6.86 -0.03
CA LEU A 144 15.09 6.91 -1.48
C LEU A 144 13.74 6.28 -1.86
N GLY A 145 13.38 5.15 -1.25
CA GLY A 145 12.08 4.51 -1.45
C GLY A 145 10.92 5.42 -1.02
N ALA A 146 11.01 6.02 0.17
CA ALA A 146 10.02 6.98 0.66
C ALA A 146 9.91 8.21 -0.24
N MET A 147 11.03 8.74 -0.72
CA MET A 147 11.05 9.86 -1.67
C MET A 147 10.42 9.49 -3.01
N ALA A 148 10.71 8.29 -3.55
CA ALA A 148 10.10 7.80 -4.78
C ALA A 148 8.57 7.63 -4.63
N MET A 149 8.11 7.07 -3.51
CA MET A 149 6.67 6.95 -3.23
C MET A 149 6.00 8.31 -3.04
N SER A 150 6.66 9.26 -2.36
CA SER A 150 6.16 10.63 -2.23
C SER A 150 6.08 11.35 -3.58
N LEU A 151 7.03 11.10 -4.47
CA LEU A 151 7.03 11.63 -5.82
C LEU A 151 5.81 11.10 -6.57
N VAL A 152 5.62 9.78 -6.63
CA VAL A 152 4.43 9.16 -7.25
C VAL A 152 3.13 9.70 -6.64
N GLY A 153 3.08 9.83 -5.31
CA GLY A 153 1.94 10.38 -4.57
C GLY A 153 1.62 11.84 -4.85
N ALA A 154 2.53 12.61 -5.47
CA ALA A 154 2.22 13.99 -5.87
C ALA A 154 1.31 14.07 -7.11
N TRP A 155 1.21 12.98 -7.87
CA TRP A 155 0.34 12.86 -9.06
C TRP A 155 -0.78 11.82 -8.88
N ALA A 156 -0.85 11.16 -7.73
CA ALA A 156 -1.94 10.27 -7.33
C ALA A 156 -2.90 11.00 -6.40
#